data_AF-A0A976K825-F1
#
_entry.id   AF-A0A976K825-F1
#
_cell.length_a   1.000
_cell.length_b   1.000
_cell.length_c   1.000
_cell.angle_alpha   90.00
_cell.angle_beta   90.00
_cell.angle_gamma   90.00
#
_symmetry.space_group_name_H-M   'P 1'
#
loop_
_entity.id
_entity.type
_entity.pdbx_description
1 polymer ?
#
loop_
_entity_poly.entity_id
_entity_poly.type
_entity_poly.pdbx_seq_one_letter_code
_entity_poly.pdbx_strand_id
1 'polypeptide(L)'
;MPWRRRSLLMFAGAPGLSACSFNPDRDHQGAEAPRAEPLRRPVRVAWVLSSGGPRGFVHVGVLQALEALQLRPDLIVGASAGALVGSLFASGVPAGQIAPLALDLQPFTLGRVAMGALQRWRAGRGGARASAGALAGAHAGGHGVRGTTPQRRRAGR
;
A
#
# COMPACT_ATOMS: atom_id res chain seq x y z
N MET A 1 52.77 30.37 23.34
CA MET A 1 52.18 29.40 24.31
C MET A 1 52.17 30.07 25.68
N PRO A 2 51.04 30.11 26.40
CA PRO A 2 50.60 28.92 27.11
C PRO A 2 49.11 28.58 26.96
N TRP A 3 48.94 27.29 26.70
CA TRP A 3 47.72 26.52 26.61
C TRP A 3 47.10 26.40 28.01
N ARG A 4 46.05 27.18 28.28
CA ARG A 4 45.29 27.11 29.54
C ARG A 4 44.30 25.95 29.49
N ARG A 5 44.74 24.85 30.10
CA ARG A 5 43.97 23.78 30.76
C ARG A 5 42.52 24.20 31.09
N ARG A 6 41.55 23.63 30.40
CA ARG A 6 40.19 23.36 30.91
C ARG A 6 39.65 22.08 30.29
N SER A 7 40.35 20.98 30.57
CA SER A 7 39.74 19.65 30.62
C SER A 7 38.95 19.56 31.93
N LEU A 8 37.88 18.75 31.94
CA LEU A 8 36.89 18.49 33.00
C LEU A 8 35.63 19.37 33.00
N LEU A 9 34.63 18.87 32.26
CA LEU A 9 33.26 18.69 32.73
C LEU A 9 32.74 17.43 32.03
N MET A 10 33.04 16.27 32.62
CA MET A 10 32.04 15.36 33.17
C MET A 10 30.90 15.00 32.18
N PHE A 11 31.19 14.03 31.31
CA PHE A 11 30.18 13.13 30.74
C PHE A 11 29.65 12.23 31.85
N ALA A 12 28.81 12.78 32.73
CA ALA A 12 28.07 12.02 33.74
C ALA A 12 26.60 12.03 33.34
N GLY A 13 26.21 11.11 32.46
CA GLY A 13 24.80 10.95 32.10
C GLY A 13 24.59 10.12 30.84
N ALA A 14 24.74 8.80 30.93
CA ALA A 14 23.98 7.83 30.13
C ALA A 14 24.24 6.34 30.50
N PRO A 15 24.06 5.86 31.75
CA PRO A 15 23.83 4.43 31.96
C PRO A 15 22.31 4.19 31.91
N GLY A 16 21.69 4.26 30.72
CA GLY A 16 20.22 4.21 30.64
C GLY A 16 19.61 3.62 29.38
N LEU A 17 20.40 3.26 28.37
CA LEU A 17 19.88 2.68 27.12
C LEU A 17 20.41 1.26 26.84
N SER A 18 21.15 0.67 27.77
CA SER A 18 21.64 -0.72 27.65
C SER A 18 20.66 -1.72 28.25
N ALA A 19 19.37 -1.63 27.90
CA ALA A 19 18.36 -2.63 28.29
C ALA A 19 17.70 -3.32 27.09
N CYS A 20 17.97 -2.89 25.86
CA CYS A 20 17.49 -3.54 24.65
C CYS A 20 18.62 -4.31 23.96
N SER A 21 19.20 -5.29 24.66
CA SER A 21 20.02 -6.28 24.00
C SER A 21 19.13 -7.46 23.63
N PHE A 22 18.35 -7.34 22.56
CA PHE A 22 17.65 -8.50 21.99
C PHE A 22 18.70 -9.50 21.53
N ASN A 23 18.86 -10.58 22.28
CA ASN A 23 19.74 -11.68 21.93
C ASN A 23 18.86 -12.82 21.40
N PRO A 24 18.68 -12.89 20.08
CA PRO A 24 17.79 -13.87 19.48
C PRO A 24 18.19 -15.30 19.82
N ASP A 25 19.43 -15.58 20.24
CA ASP A 25 19.91 -16.94 20.56
C ASP A 25 19.62 -17.37 22.00
N ARG A 26 19.47 -16.43 22.94
CA ARG A 26 19.31 -16.72 24.38
C ARG A 26 17.91 -16.42 24.90
N ASP A 27 17.25 -15.42 24.33
CA ASP A 27 15.99 -14.90 24.88
C ASP A 27 14.79 -15.84 24.66
N HIS A 28 14.94 -16.91 23.88
CA HIS A 28 13.88 -17.91 23.62
C HIS A 28 14.13 -19.28 24.27
N GLN A 29 15.19 -19.45 25.08
CA GLN A 29 15.56 -20.75 25.68
C GLN A 29 15.37 -20.83 27.20
N GLY A 30 14.81 -19.78 27.82
CA GLY A 30 14.55 -19.74 29.26
C GLY A 30 13.40 -20.64 29.71
N ALA A 31 13.26 -20.85 31.02
CA ALA A 31 12.15 -21.61 31.61
C ALA A 31 10.76 -21.02 31.28
N GLU A 32 10.72 -19.73 30.93
CA GLU A 32 9.53 -18.98 30.53
C GLU A 32 9.30 -18.97 29.00
N ALA A 33 10.20 -19.58 28.22
CA ALA A 33 10.03 -19.67 26.78
C ALA A 33 8.71 -20.38 26.44
N PRO A 34 7.88 -19.80 25.55
CA PRO A 34 6.60 -20.40 25.20
C PRO A 34 6.84 -21.77 24.57
N ARG A 35 6.36 -22.83 25.24
CA ARG A 35 6.38 -24.19 24.71
C ARG A 35 5.29 -24.30 23.65
N ALA A 36 5.66 -24.83 22.48
CA ALA A 36 4.71 -25.09 21.41
C ALA A 36 3.81 -26.28 21.78
N GLU A 37 2.78 -26.01 22.58
CA GLU A 37 1.69 -26.95 22.82
C GLU A 37 0.91 -27.17 21.50
N PRO A 38 0.50 -28.41 21.18
CA PRO A 38 -0.23 -28.68 19.96
C PRO A 38 -1.54 -27.88 19.92
N LEU A 39 -1.74 -27.17 18.80
CA LEU A 39 -2.91 -26.33 18.60
C LEU A 39 -4.17 -27.19 18.56
N ARG A 40 -5.13 -26.91 19.44
CA ARG A 40 -6.42 -27.63 19.52
C ARG A 40 -7.36 -27.37 18.35
N ARG A 41 -7.01 -26.43 17.46
CA ARG A 41 -7.83 -25.98 16.32
C ARG A 41 -6.99 -25.92 15.06
N PRO A 42 -7.60 -26.09 13.86
CA PRO A 42 -6.88 -25.91 12.61
C PRO A 42 -6.23 -24.53 12.57
N VAL A 43 -4.95 -24.51 12.19
CA VAL A 43 -4.15 -23.29 12.10
C VAL A 43 -4.64 -22.49 10.90
N ARG A 44 -5.05 -21.25 11.16
CA ARG A 44 -5.38 -20.31 10.09
C ARG A 44 -4.17 -19.43 9.82
N VAL A 45 -3.78 -19.34 8.55
CA VAL A 45 -2.64 -18.56 8.09
C VAL A 45 -3.14 -17.32 7.37
N ALA A 46 -2.67 -16.16 7.82
CA ALA A 46 -2.97 -14.89 7.17
C ALA A 46 -1.73 -14.34 6.47
N TRP A 47 -1.90 -13.84 5.25
CA TRP A 47 -0.87 -13.07 4.56
C TRP A 47 -1.12 -11.58 4.76
N VAL A 48 -0.13 -10.87 5.30
CA VAL A 48 -0.24 -9.45 5.64
C VAL A 48 0.64 -8.62 4.72
N LEU A 49 0.00 -7.84 3.84
CA LEU A 49 0.63 -7.02 2.81
C LEU A 49 0.62 -5.55 3.24
N SER A 50 1.74 -5.08 3.76
CA SER A 50 1.90 -3.71 4.25
C SER A 50 1.86 -2.65 3.13
N SER A 51 1.73 -1.38 3.52
CA SER A 51 1.84 -0.25 2.61
C SER A 51 3.32 0.08 2.30
N GLY A 52 3.60 0.67 1.14
CA GLY A 52 4.98 0.98 0.73
C GLY A 52 5.10 1.93 -0.47
N GLY A 53 4.02 2.64 -0.82
CA GLY A 53 3.96 3.47 -2.03
C GLY A 53 4.22 2.64 -3.29
N PRO A 54 4.94 3.18 -4.29
CA PRO A 54 5.25 2.45 -5.53
C PRO A 54 6.08 1.18 -5.32
N ARG A 55 6.90 1.12 -4.26
CA ARG A 55 7.67 -0.08 -3.91
C ARG A 55 6.79 -1.18 -3.30
N GLY A 56 5.57 -0.86 -2.89
CA GLY A 56 4.61 -1.84 -2.36
C GLY A 56 4.21 -2.92 -3.36
N PHE A 57 4.48 -2.74 -4.66
CA PHE A 57 4.27 -3.78 -5.67
C PHE A 57 5.23 -4.96 -5.55
N VAL A 58 6.27 -4.88 -4.72
CA VAL A 58 7.12 -6.04 -4.37
C VAL A 58 6.32 -7.22 -3.82
N HIS A 59 5.16 -6.95 -3.21
CA HIS A 59 4.23 -7.97 -2.73
C HIS A 59 3.79 -8.94 -3.83
N VAL A 60 3.74 -8.51 -5.09
CA VAL A 60 3.42 -9.41 -6.22
C VAL A 60 4.47 -10.52 -6.37
N GLY A 61 5.76 -10.20 -6.24
CA GLY A 61 6.83 -11.20 -6.29
C GLY A 61 6.78 -12.19 -5.13
N VAL A 62 6.41 -11.71 -3.93
CA VAL A 62 6.18 -12.58 -2.77
C VAL A 62 5.03 -13.55 -3.03
N LEU A 63 3.91 -13.05 -3.56
CA LEU A 63 2.76 -13.89 -3.90
C LEU A 63 3.09 -14.93 -4.97
N GLN A 64 3.90 -14.57 -5.98
CA GLN A 64 4.36 -15.52 -7.00
C GLN A 64 5.20 -16.65 -6.39
N ALA A 65 6.12 -16.33 -5.47
CA ALA A 65 6.91 -17.33 -4.79
C ALA A 65 6.05 -18.25 -3.90
N LEU A 66 5.10 -17.67 -3.15
CA LEU A 66 4.19 -18.44 -2.30
C LEU A 66 3.26 -19.35 -3.13
N GLU A 67 2.77 -18.86 -4.26
CA GLU A 67 1.94 -19.62 -5.20
C GLU A 67 2.74 -20.75 -5.87
N ALA A 68 4.00 -20.52 -6.23
CA ALA A 68 4.89 -21.56 -6.74
C ALA A 68 5.14 -22.69 -5.73
N LEU A 69 5.14 -22.36 -4.43
CA LEU A 69 5.22 -23.31 -3.32
C LEU A 69 3.87 -23.95 -2.96
N GLN A 70 2.79 -23.66 -3.72
CA GLN A 70 1.42 -24.13 -3.48
C GLN A 70 0.88 -23.74 -2.08
N LEU A 71 1.41 -22.68 -1.48
CA LEU A 71 0.92 -22.15 -0.22
C LEU A 71 -0.33 -21.30 -0.47
N ARG A 72 -1.38 -21.53 0.32
CA ARG A 72 -2.64 -20.78 0.25
C ARG A 72 -2.97 -20.18 1.61
N PRO A 73 -3.30 -18.87 1.70
CA PRO A 73 -3.72 -18.27 2.94
C PRO A 73 -5.21 -18.53 3.18
N ASP A 74 -5.61 -18.53 4.45
CA ASP A 74 -7.02 -18.46 4.85
C ASP A 74 -7.54 -17.02 4.84
N LEU A 75 -6.63 -16.05 5.02
CA LEU A 75 -6.95 -14.63 5.13
C LEU A 75 -5.87 -13.79 4.47
N ILE A 76 -6.28 -12.73 3.77
CA ILE A 76 -5.36 -11.72 3.25
C ILE A 76 -5.74 -10.38 3.86
N VAL A 77 -4.76 -9.70 4.44
CA VAL A 77 -4.89 -8.36 5.00
C VAL A 77 -3.94 -7.44 4.26
N GLY A 78 -4.41 -6.30 3.79
CA GLY A 78 -3.57 -5.37 3.02
C GLY A 78 -3.85 -3.90 3.30
N ALA A 79 -2.84 -3.04 3.15
CA ALA A 79 -2.95 -1.59 3.26
C ALA A 79 -2.36 -0.85 2.05
N SER A 80 -3.10 0.13 1.49
CA SER A 80 -2.70 0.92 0.31
C SER A 80 -2.31 0.04 -0.89
N ALA A 81 -1.08 0.11 -1.39
CA ALA A 81 -0.58 -0.75 -2.46
C ALA A 81 -0.73 -2.26 -2.14
N GLY A 82 -0.49 -2.65 -0.87
CA GLY A 82 -0.70 -4.02 -0.43
C GLY A 82 -2.18 -4.44 -0.40
N ALA A 83 -3.11 -3.50 -0.17
CA ALA A 83 -4.55 -3.76 -0.24
C ALA A 83 -4.99 -4.04 -1.68
N LEU A 84 -4.48 -3.28 -2.64
CA LEU A 84 -4.78 -3.45 -4.07
C LEU A 84 -4.23 -4.78 -4.60
N VAL A 85 -2.98 -5.11 -4.26
CA VAL A 85 -2.36 -6.39 -4.63
C VAL A 85 -3.10 -7.55 -3.96
N GLY A 86 -3.39 -7.43 -2.66
CA GLY A 86 -4.08 -8.46 -1.89
C GLY A 86 -5.52 -8.72 -2.35
N SER A 87 -6.26 -7.68 -2.73
CA SER A 87 -7.64 -7.84 -3.22
C SER A 87 -7.69 -8.51 -4.59
N LEU A 88 -6.77 -8.16 -5.51
CA LEU A 88 -6.65 -8.82 -6.81
C LEU A 88 -6.28 -10.30 -6.67
N PHE A 89 -5.35 -10.62 -5.76
CA PHE A 89 -5.00 -12.00 -5.48
C PHE A 89 -6.17 -12.78 -4.86
N ALA A 90 -6.86 -12.17 -3.88
CA ALA A 90 -8.03 -12.77 -3.24
C ALA A 90 -9.20 -13.00 -4.21
N SER A 91 -9.31 -12.19 -5.28
CA SER A 91 -10.33 -12.39 -6.33
C SER A 91 -9.99 -13.52 -7.31
N GLY A 92 -8.91 -14.26 -7.09
CA GLY A 92 -8.50 -15.38 -7.93
C GLY A 92 -7.64 -15.01 -9.13
N VAL A 93 -7.12 -13.77 -9.19
CA VAL A 93 -6.16 -13.39 -10.24
C VAL A 93 -4.82 -14.08 -9.96
N PRO A 94 -4.24 -14.81 -10.92
CA PRO A 94 -2.92 -15.42 -10.74
C PRO A 94 -1.85 -14.37 -10.44
N ALA A 95 -0.91 -14.67 -9.53
CA ALA A 95 0.07 -13.68 -9.08
C ALA A 95 0.92 -13.09 -10.22
N GLY A 96 1.13 -13.86 -11.29
CA GLY A 96 1.80 -13.41 -12.53
C GLY A 96 1.09 -12.26 -13.26
N GLN A 97 -0.24 -12.18 -13.15
CA GLN A 97 -1.06 -11.20 -13.88
C GLN A 97 -1.41 -9.98 -13.03
N ILE A 98 -1.13 -10.00 -11.72
CA ILE A 98 -1.45 -8.89 -10.84
C ILE A 98 -0.59 -7.66 -11.14
N ALA A 99 0.71 -7.85 -11.46
CA ALA A 99 1.60 -6.73 -11.78
C ALA A 99 1.08 -5.82 -12.91
N PRO A 100 0.76 -6.33 -14.12
CA PRO A 100 0.23 -5.47 -15.19
C PRO A 100 -1.10 -4.83 -14.82
N LEU A 101 -2.05 -5.59 -14.25
CA LEU A 101 -3.35 -5.06 -13.83
C LEU A 101 -3.24 -3.95 -12.76
N ALA A 102 -2.30 -4.10 -11.83
CA ALA A 102 -2.08 -3.13 -10.77
C ALA A 102 -1.40 -1.84 -11.27
N LEU A 103 -0.58 -1.94 -12.31
CA LEU A 103 0.06 -0.78 -12.96
C LEU A 103 -0.95 -0.01 -13.83
N ASP A 104 -1.85 -0.72 -14.52
CA ASP A 104 -2.90 -0.12 -15.35
C ASP A 104 -3.93 0.69 -14.54
N LEU A 105 -4.18 0.31 -13.28
CA LEU A 105 -5.07 1.03 -12.36
C LEU A 105 -4.60 2.46 -12.01
N GLN A 106 -3.46 2.92 -12.54
CA GLN A 106 -2.86 4.24 -12.29
C GLN A 106 -2.88 4.64 -10.80
N PRO A 107 -2.16 3.91 -9.92
CA PRO A 107 -2.12 4.18 -8.47
C PRO A 107 -1.73 5.62 -8.13
N PHE A 108 -0.90 6.24 -8.99
CA PHE A 108 -0.49 7.64 -8.88
C PHE A 108 -1.63 8.63 -9.14
N THR A 109 -2.66 8.28 -9.91
CA THR A 109 -3.82 9.14 -10.14
C THR A 109 -4.70 9.22 -8.89
N LEU A 110 -4.91 8.09 -8.21
CA LEU A 110 -5.57 8.04 -6.89
C LEU A 110 -4.72 8.74 -5.81
N GLY A 111 -3.41 8.47 -5.80
CA GLY A 111 -2.46 9.14 -4.89
C GLY A 111 -2.39 10.66 -5.11
N ARG A 112 -2.50 11.14 -6.35
CA ARG A 112 -2.48 12.57 -6.70
C ARG A 112 -3.73 13.31 -6.19
N VAL A 113 -4.91 12.68 -6.27
CA VAL A 113 -6.14 13.28 -5.71
C VAL A 113 -6.06 13.36 -4.18
N ALA A 114 -5.60 12.28 -3.54
CA ALA A 114 -5.46 12.21 -2.08
C ALA A 114 -4.38 13.17 -1.55
N MET A 115 -3.21 13.23 -2.17
CA MET A 115 -2.15 14.18 -1.81
C MET A 115 -2.54 15.62 -2.10
N GLY A 116 -3.20 15.89 -3.23
CA GLY A 116 -3.71 17.22 -3.53
C GLY A 116 -4.74 17.69 -2.50
N ALA A 117 -5.64 16.81 -2.06
CA ALA A 117 -6.60 17.12 -0.99
C ALA A 117 -5.92 17.36 0.36
N LEU A 118 -4.94 16.52 0.71
CA LEU A 118 -4.18 16.66 1.95
C LEU A 118 -3.32 17.94 1.96
N GLN A 119 -2.69 18.28 0.84
CA GLN A 119 -1.92 19.53 0.70
C GLN A 119 -2.83 20.76 0.79
N ARG A 120 -4.04 20.73 0.20
CA ARG A 120 -5.02 21.82 0.35
C ARG A 120 -5.46 21.99 1.80
N TRP A 121 -5.69 20.88 2.50
CA TRP A 121 -6.04 20.91 3.92
C TRP A 121 -4.88 21.42 4.80
N ARG A 122 -3.66 20.91 4.60
CA ARG A 122 -2.44 21.36 5.31
C ARG A 122 -2.06 22.81 5.01
N ALA A 123 -2.37 23.31 3.82
CA ALA A 123 -2.16 24.71 3.44
C ALA A 123 -3.23 25.67 4.00
N GLY A 124 -4.07 25.23 4.95
CA GLY A 124 -5.10 26.07 5.57
C GLY A 124 -6.24 26.46 4.63
N ARG A 125 -6.30 25.90 3.42
CA ARG A 125 -7.36 26.15 2.42
C ARG A 125 -8.53 25.17 2.56
N GLY A 126 -8.74 24.67 3.79
CA GLY A 126 -9.74 23.65 4.14
C GLY A 126 -11.12 24.20 4.51
N GLY A 127 -11.35 25.50 4.39
CA GLY A 127 -12.66 26.12 4.68
C GLY A 127 -13.50 26.32 3.42
N ALA A 128 -14.54 25.48 3.26
CA ALA A 128 -15.75 25.74 2.48
C ALA A 128 -15.58 26.11 0.98
N ARG A 129 -15.45 25.10 0.09
CA ARG A 129 -16.02 25.12 -1.30
C ARG A 129 -15.83 23.84 -2.12
N ALA A 130 -15.62 22.68 -1.48
CA ALA A 130 -15.28 21.43 -2.19
C ALA A 130 -16.49 20.57 -2.60
N SER A 131 -17.62 21.14 -3.03
CA SER A 131 -18.79 20.34 -3.49
C SER A 131 -19.31 20.65 -4.89
N ALA A 132 -18.76 21.62 -5.65
CA ALA A 132 -19.33 21.97 -6.97
C ALA A 132 -18.46 21.65 -8.20
N GLY A 133 -17.16 21.40 -8.06
CA GLY A 133 -16.25 21.32 -9.22
C GLY A 133 -15.96 19.92 -9.77
N ALA A 134 -16.23 18.85 -9.01
CA ALA A 134 -15.76 17.51 -9.38
C ALA A 134 -16.68 16.75 -10.37
N LEU A 135 -17.87 17.28 -10.67
CA LEU A 135 -18.82 16.65 -11.61
C LEU A 135 -18.89 17.34 -12.99
N ALA A 136 -18.23 18.48 -13.18
CA ALA A 136 -18.30 19.24 -14.45
C ALA A 136 -17.28 18.80 -15.52
N GLY A 137 -16.36 17.87 -15.20
CA GLY A 137 -15.28 17.46 -16.11
C GLY A 137 -15.57 16.26 -17.00
N ALA A 138 -16.71 15.58 -16.87
CA ALA A 138 -16.98 14.31 -17.55
C ALA A 138 -17.73 14.41 -18.89
N HIS A 139 -18.00 15.62 -19.43
CA HIS A 139 -18.92 15.76 -20.58
C HIS A 139 -18.41 16.57 -21.79
N ALA A 140 -17.10 16.73 -21.97
CA ALA A 140 -16.55 17.38 -23.17
C ALA A 140 -15.42 16.55 -23.79
N GLY A 141 -15.80 15.50 -24.51
CA GLY A 141 -14.88 14.62 -25.25
C GLY A 141 -15.60 13.78 -26.31
N GLY A 142 -16.55 14.38 -27.04
CA GLY A 142 -17.25 13.73 -28.14
C GLY A 142 -16.57 14.01 -29.48
N HIS A 143 -15.81 13.03 -29.96
CA HIS A 143 -15.20 12.97 -31.28
C HIS A 143 -16.19 13.29 -32.41
N GLY A 144 -15.74 14.09 -33.38
CA GLY A 144 -16.48 14.39 -34.59
C GLY A 144 -16.73 13.16 -35.46
N VAL A 145 -17.98 13.02 -35.92
CA VAL A 145 -18.34 12.19 -37.07
C VAL A 145 -19.17 13.05 -38.02
N ARG A 146 -18.67 13.13 -39.25
CA ARG A 146 -19.19 13.92 -40.36
C ARG A 146 -20.63 13.51 -40.69
N GLY A 147 -21.50 14.49 -40.88
CA GLY A 147 -22.85 14.28 -41.36
C GLY A 147 -22.84 13.59 -42.73
N THR A 148 -23.39 12.39 -42.79
CA THR A 148 -23.79 11.73 -44.02
C THR A 148 -25.31 11.79 -44.11
N THR A 149 -25.79 12.51 -45.12
CA THR A 149 -27.19 12.63 -45.49
C THR A 149 -27.74 11.26 -45.92
N PRO A 150 -28.90 10.80 -45.41
CA PRO A 150 -29.65 9.75 -46.08
C PRO A 150 -30.80 10.35 -46.89
N GLN A 151 -30.70 10.07 -48.18
CA GLN A 151 -31.63 10.28 -49.27
C GLN A 151 -33.00 9.65 -48.98
N ARG A 152 -34.06 10.47 -49.08
CA ARG A 152 -35.47 10.09 -48.89
C ARG A 152 -35.93 9.13 -50.00
N ARG A 153 -35.99 7.82 -49.72
CA ARG A 153 -36.67 6.85 -50.59
C ARG A 153 -38.16 6.83 -50.31
N ARG A 154 -38.95 7.11 -51.37
CA ARG A 154 -40.40 6.94 -51.44
C ARG A 154 -40.78 5.48 -51.15
N ALA A 155 -41.72 5.28 -50.25
CA ALA A 155 -42.48 4.05 -50.13
C ALA A 155 -43.45 3.96 -51.30
N GLY A 156 -43.49 2.81 -51.97
CA GLY A 156 -44.56 2.42 -52.87
C GLY A 156 -45.53 1.51 -52.14
N ARG A 157 -46.81 1.89 -52.13
CA ARG A 157 -48.00 1.08 -52.32
C ARG A 157 -49.21 2.00 -52.29
#